data_AF-A0A920BLY9-F1
#
_entry.id   AF-A0A920BLY9-F1
#
_cell.length_a   1.000
_cell.length_b   1.000
_cell.length_c   1.000
_cell.angle_alpha   90.00
_cell.angle_beta   90.00
_cell.angle_gamma   90.00
#
_symmetry.space_group_name_H-M   'P 1'
#
loop_
_entity.id
_entity.type
_entity.pdbx_description
1 polymer ?
#
loop_
_entity_poly.entity_id
_entity_poly.type
_entity_poly.pdbx_seq_one_letter_code
_entity_poly.pdbx_strand_id
1 'polypeptide(L)' 'MPLGRVGEPEEVGDAVVWLAGSGSSWVTGQNIAVDGGHTLRRAPILSRLSVLAWVTKSIQNFRNLGLGPMAKVF' A
#
# COMPACT_ATOMS: atom_id res chain seq x y z
N MET A 1 4.84 2.04 -6.21
CA MET A 1 4.74 3.20 -7.09
C MET A 1 4.82 2.67 -8.52
N PRO A 2 3.71 2.55 -9.25
CA PRO A 2 3.71 2.15 -10.66
C PRO A 2 4.69 2.95 -11.53
N LEU A 3 4.79 4.26 -11.33
CA LEU A 3 5.80 5.07 -12.02
C LEU A 3 7.22 4.98 -11.46
N GLY A 4 7.43 4.31 -10.32
CA GLY A 4 8.76 4.03 -9.76
C GLY A 4 9.58 5.25 -9.28
N ARG A 5 9.04 6.46 -9.34
CA ARG A 5 9.71 7.71 -8.93
C ARG A 5 8.80 8.62 -8.12
N VAL A 6 9.41 9.63 -7.50
CA VAL A 6 8.69 10.79 -6.94
C VAL A 6 8.26 11.69 -8.10
N GLY A 7 7.06 12.27 -7.99
CA GLY A 7 6.55 13.25 -8.94
C GLY A 7 7.10 14.65 -8.64
N GLU A 8 7.21 15.47 -9.68
CA GLU A 8 7.56 16.88 -9.52
C GLU A 8 6.29 17.73 -9.30
N PRO A 9 6.39 18.86 -8.57
CA PRO A 9 5.24 19.75 -8.34
C PRO A 9 4.51 20.19 -9.61
N GLU A 10 5.25 20.39 -10.69
CA GLU A 10 4.73 20.80 -12.00
C GLU A 10 3.75 19.78 -12.58
N GLU A 11 3.94 18.48 -12.31
CA GLU A 11 3.04 17.44 -12.81
C GLU A 11 1.64 17.53 -12.18
N VAL A 12 1.56 17.99 -10.93
CA VAL A 12 0.28 18.33 -10.29
C VAL A 12 -0.26 19.64 -10.87
N GLY A 13 0.60 20.63 -11.11
CA GLY A 13 0.25 21.89 -11.75
C GLY A 13 -0.40 21.71 -13.12
N ASP A 14 0.18 20.87 -13.97
CA ASP A 14 -0.33 20.57 -15.31
C ASP A 14 -1.73 19.92 -15.25
N ALA A 15 -1.95 19.02 -14.28
CA ALA A 15 -3.26 18.42 -14.07
C ALA A 15 -4.32 19.47 -13.63
N VAL A 16 -3.93 20.43 -12.78
CA VAL A 16 -4.80 21.55 -12.37
C VAL A 16 -5.10 22.47 -13.55
N VAL A 17 -4.09 22.82 -14.36
CA VAL A 17 -4.26 23.65 -15.56
C VAL A 17 -5.22 22.98 -16.54
N TRP A 18 -5.08 21.67 -16.76
CA TRP A 18 -6.03 20.92 -17.59
C TRP A 18 -7.45 20.95 -16.99
N LEU A 19 -7.60 20.70 -15.68
CA LEU A 19 -8.89 20.73 -14.99
C LEU A 19 -9.58 22.10 -15.03
N ALA A 20 -8.82 23.18 -15.00
CA ALA A 20 -9.32 24.55 -15.11
C ALA A 20 -9.53 25.01 -16.57
N GLY A 21 -9.03 24.25 -17.54
CA GLY A 21 -9.07 24.57 -18.95
C GLY A 21 -10.37 24.17 -19.64
N SER A 22 -10.50 24.55 -20.91
CA SER A 22 -11.68 24.19 -21.73
C SER A 22 -11.77 22.68 -22.04
N GLY A 23 -10.64 21.95 -21.95
CA GLY A 23 -10.54 20.52 -22.21
C GLY A 23 -11.25 19.63 -21.18
N SER A 24 -11.63 20.18 -20.03
CA SER A 24 -12.33 19.49 -18.94
C SER A 24 -13.74 20.06 -18.69
N SER A 25 -14.31 20.80 -19.64
CA SER A 25 -15.55 21.60 -19.44
C SER A 25 -16.79 20.82 -18.99
N TRP A 26 -16.79 19.49 -19.11
CA TRP A 26 -17.88 18.61 -18.64
C TRP A 26 -17.48 17.68 -17.49
N VAL A 27 -16.25 17.82 -16.97
CA VAL A 27 -15.74 17.02 -15.87
C VAL A 27 -16.15 17.67 -14.55
N THR A 28 -17.06 17.03 -13.83
CA THR A 28 -17.53 17.49 -12.52
C THR A 28 -17.71 16.33 -11.55
N GLY A 29 -17.58 16.61 -10.25
CA GLY A 29 -17.76 15.63 -9.17
C GLY A 29 -16.72 14.51 -9.12
N GLN A 30 -15.60 14.63 -9.85
CA GLN A 30 -14.56 13.61 -9.91
C GLN A 30 -13.45 13.89 -8.90
N ASN A 31 -12.87 12.80 -8.36
CA ASN A 31 -11.62 12.83 -7.62
C ASN A 31 -10.55 12.14 -8.48
N ILE A 32 -9.55 12.90 -8.92
CA ILE A 32 -8.50 12.42 -9.83
C ILE A 32 -7.19 12.33 -9.05
N ALA A 33 -6.66 11.11 -8.90
CA ALA A 33 -5.37 10.89 -8.27
C ALA A 33 -4.21 11.25 -9.23
N VAL A 34 -3.37 12.19 -8.81
CA VAL A 34 -2.12 12.57 -9.49
C VAL A 34 -0.94 12.12 -8.62
N ASP A 35 -0.77 10.80 -8.47
CA ASP A 35 0.11 10.22 -7.46
C ASP A 35 1.09 9.17 -8.01
N GLY A 36 1.27 9.13 -9.33
CA GLY A 36 2.08 8.12 -10.01
C GLY A 36 1.58 6.69 -9.83
N GLY A 37 0.29 6.52 -9.52
CA GLY A 37 -0.40 5.25 -9.32
C GLY A 37 -0.28 4.70 -7.90
N HIS A 38 -0.01 5.54 -6.91
CA HIS A 38 0.08 5.09 -5.52
C HIS A 38 -1.23 4.49 -5.03
N THR A 39 -2.35 5.11 -5.37
CA THR A 39 -3.72 4.68 -5.05
C THR A 39 -4.11 3.37 -5.73
N LEU A 40 -3.43 2.98 -6.82
CA LEU A 40 -3.66 1.70 -7.50
C LEU A 40 -3.07 0.50 -6.75
N ARG A 41 -2.24 0.71 -5.72
CA ARG A 41 -1.73 -0.41 -4.93
C ARG A 41 -2.88 -1.06 -4.15
N ARG A 42 -3.22 -2.28 -4.55
CA ARG A 42 -4.03 -3.17 -3.72
C ARG A 42 -3.30 -3.41 -2.40
N ALA A 43 -4.01 -3.31 -1.28
CA ALA A 43 -3.51 -3.79 0.00
C ALA A 43 -2.99 -5.22 -0.17
N PRO A 44 -1.86 -5.58 0.48
CA PRO A 44 -1.34 -6.93 0.36
C PRO A 44 -2.44 -7.91 0.78
N ILE A 45 -2.70 -8.89 -0.08
CA ILE A 45 -3.65 -9.96 0.21
C ILE A 45 -3.08 -10.71 1.41
N LEU A 46 -3.69 -10.56 2.59
CA LEU A 46 -3.20 -11.17 3.81
C LEU A 46 -3.12 -12.70 3.70
N SER A 47 -3.98 -13.34 2.88
CA SER A 47 -3.90 -14.77 2.60
C SER A 47 -2.67 -15.19 1.78
N ARG A 48 -1.99 -14.24 1.12
CA ARG A 48 -0.71 -14.45 0.41
C ARG A 48 0.50 -14.02 1.23
N LEU A 49 0.30 -13.21 2.27
CA LEU A 49 1.36 -12.95 3.22
C LEU A 49 1.51 -14.21 4.06
N SER A 50 2.69 -14.82 3.98
CA SER A 50 3.06 -15.98 4.79
C SER A 50 3.11 -15.69 6.29
N VAL A 51 2.50 -14.60 6.79
CA VAL A 51 2.47 -14.25 8.22
C VAL A 51 1.87 -15.40 9.01
N LEU A 52 0.77 -16.00 8.56
CA LEU A 52 0.21 -17.20 9.20
C LEU A 52 1.15 -18.42 9.11
N ALA A 53 1.80 -18.61 7.96
CA ALA A 53 2.78 -19.69 7.78
C ALA A 53 4.06 -19.47 8.60
N TRP A 54 4.48 -18.23 8.79
CA TRP A 54 5.63 -17.82 9.60
C TRP A 54 5.31 -17.93 11.08
N VAL A 55 4.11 -17.52 11.53
CA VAL A 55 3.65 -17.68 12.91
C VAL A 55 3.59 -19.16 13.27
N THR A 56 2.94 -19.98 12.44
CA THR A 56 2.84 -21.42 12.69
C THR A 56 4.20 -22.12 12.67
N LYS A 57 5.07 -21.77 11.72
CA LYS A 57 6.44 -22.31 11.65
C LYS A 57 7.32 -21.83 12.81
N SER A 58 7.12 -20.60 13.30
CA SER A 58 7.81 -20.07 14.48
C SER A 58 7.38 -20.81 15.74
N ILE A 59 6.08 -20.99 15.96
CA ILE A 59 5.53 -21.75 17.09
C ILE A 59 6.07 -23.20 17.08
N GLN A 60 6.13 -23.84 15.92
CA GLN A 60 6.67 -25.20 15.81
C GLN A 60 8.18 -25.24 16.12
N ASN A 61 8.95 -24.26 15.65
CA ASN A 61 10.37 -24.14 15.98
C ASN A 61 10.60 -23.96 17.49
N PHE A 62 9.80 -23.14 18.18
CA PHE A 62 9.90 -23.00 19.63
C PHE A 62 9.62 -24.32 20.36
N ARG A 63 8.62 -25.09 19.91
CA ARG A 63 8.32 -26.42 20.46
C ARG A 63 9.46 -27.41 20.24
N ASN A 64 10.11 -27.38 19.08
CA ASN A 64 11.23 -28.27 18.74
C ASN A 64 12.51 -27.95 19.53
N LEU A 65 12.66 -26.70 20.00
CA LEU A 65 13.76 -26.26 20.86
C LEU A 65 13.57 -26.64 22.34
N GLY A 66 12.48 -27.33 22.69
CA GLY A 66 12.19 -27.72 24.09
C GLY A 66 11.86 -26.53 24.99
N LEU A 67 11.70 -25.33 24.42
CA LEU A 67 11.32 -24.12 25.14
C LEU A 67 9.80 -24.12 25.26
N GLY A 68 9.29 -24.66 26.38
CA GLY A 68 7.89 -24.51 26.77
C GLY A 68 7.48 -23.03 26.87
N PRO A 69 6.17 -22.73 26.94
CA PRO A 69 5.70 -21.35 26.98
C PRO A 69 6.26 -20.64 28.22
N MET A 70 7.15 -19.66 28.00
CA MET A 70 7.52 -18.65 28.99
C MET A 70 6.36 -17.67 29.17
N ALA A 71 5.23 -18.16 29.67
CA ALA A 71 4.14 -17.32 30.16
C ALA A 71 4.45 -16.98 31.61
N LYS A 72 5.16 -15.86 31.82
CA LYS A 72 5.12 -14.99 33.03
C LYS A 72 6.17 -13.90 32.93
N VAL A 73 5.93 -12.87 32.11
CA VAL A 73 6.35 -11.49 32.41
C VAL A 73 5.38 -10.57 31.65
N PHE A 74 4.45 -9.98 32.40
CA PHE A 74 3.41 -8.97 32.06
C PHE A 74 2.39 -9.31 30.95
#